data_AF-A0A7S0VWD7-F1
#
_entry.id   AF-A0A7S0VWD7-F1
#
_cell.length_a   1.000
_cell.length_b   1.000
_cell.length_c   1.000
_cell.angle_alpha   90.00
_cell.angle_beta   90.00
_cell.angle_gamma   90.00
#
_symmetry.space_group_name_H-M   'P 1'
#
loop_
_entity.id
_entity.type
_entity.pdbx_description
1 polymer ?
#
loop_
_entity_poly.entity_id
_entity_poly.type
_entity_poly.pdbx_seq_one_letter_code
_entity_poly.pdbx_strand_id
1 'polypeptide(L)'
;FNLIKSAFSSDLISGIAFGLSIGLIFLGSFSIFLLKILSTLIHETEHEKIQKTLVLSIALLFYKKKEQSEMIFSKFFREKDPILRYSSILIKTLAYAETGNFQIVRKFLKILASDSSNEVKKASVIGIGFIFYSKFEIIKKIFKQMSCNYNPFIRYGVCFGIALSVGGKKHKEGIELLKKLTEDPVDFVRSAAFMSLGLIFFQQKDSYEKNEIKKFLRLNLKNKNTCNFSRFGIIIGFSFIEFLGKKKKFHNKNINSKEEKIIGAFLFIQHWSWLPFLPFILL
;
A
#
# COMPACT_ATOMS: atom_id res chain seq x y z
N PHE A 1 -24.57 3.59 -17.76
CA PHE A 1 -23.32 3.50 -18.53
C PHE A 1 -22.86 4.88 -18.98
N ASN A 2 -23.64 5.60 -19.80
CA ASN A 2 -23.27 6.92 -20.34
C ASN A 2 -22.88 7.95 -19.27
N LEU A 3 -23.59 7.97 -18.13
CA LEU A 3 -23.30 8.92 -17.04
C LEU A 3 -21.96 8.66 -16.32
N ILE A 4 -21.55 7.38 -16.21
CA ILE A 4 -20.24 7.01 -15.66
C ILE A 4 -19.15 7.40 -16.67
N LYS A 5 -19.36 7.08 -17.94
CA LYS A 5 -18.40 7.39 -19.02
C LYS A 5 -18.21 8.91 -19.17
N SER A 6 -19.29 9.69 -19.13
CA SER A 6 -19.23 11.16 -19.21
C SER A 6 -18.48 11.80 -18.03
N ALA A 7 -18.55 11.19 -16.85
CA ALA A 7 -17.84 11.68 -15.66
C ALA A 7 -16.32 11.44 -15.73
N PHE A 8 -15.87 10.45 -16.52
CA PHE A 8 -14.43 10.24 -16.77
C PHE A 8 -13.88 11.11 -17.90
N SER A 9 -14.75 11.62 -18.79
CA SER A 9 -14.36 12.44 -19.93
C SER A 9 -14.43 13.95 -19.67
N SER A 10 -14.80 14.39 -18.46
CA SER A 10 -14.96 15.82 -18.15
C SER A 10 -13.62 16.54 -17.96
N ASP A 11 -12.84 16.11 -16.97
CA ASP A 11 -11.48 16.59 -16.69
C ASP A 11 -10.68 15.49 -15.98
N LEU A 12 -9.36 15.52 -16.13
CA LEU A 12 -8.41 14.58 -15.54
C LEU A 12 -8.60 14.46 -14.02
N ILE A 13 -8.71 15.58 -13.31
CA ILE A 13 -8.82 15.58 -11.84
C ILE A 13 -10.15 14.96 -11.41
N SER A 14 -11.23 15.32 -12.09
CA SER A 14 -12.56 14.75 -11.85
C SER A 14 -12.60 13.25 -12.13
N GLY A 15 -12.01 12.79 -13.24
CA GLY A 15 -11.93 11.37 -13.58
C GLY A 15 -11.15 10.55 -12.55
N ILE A 16 -10.04 11.08 -12.04
CA ILE A 16 -9.25 10.47 -10.96
C ILE A 16 -10.09 10.32 -9.69
N ALA A 17 -10.74 11.41 -9.25
CA ALA A 17 -11.57 11.43 -8.04
C ALA A 17 -12.79 10.51 -8.17
N PHE A 18 -13.43 10.50 -9.33
CA PHE A 18 -14.61 9.69 -9.60
C PHE A 18 -14.28 8.20 -9.62
N GLY A 19 -13.18 7.79 -10.27
CA GLY A 19 -12.71 6.41 -10.27
C GLY A 19 -12.44 5.88 -8.86
N LEU A 20 -11.77 6.68 -8.04
CA LEU A 20 -11.55 6.34 -6.63
C LEU A 20 -12.87 6.22 -5.85
N SER A 21 -13.77 7.18 -6.02
CA SER A 21 -15.05 7.25 -5.29
C SER A 21 -15.93 6.03 -5.59
N ILE A 22 -15.99 5.57 -6.84
CA ILE A 22 -16.68 4.33 -7.21
C ILE A 22 -16.15 3.16 -6.37
N GLY A 23 -14.83 3.02 -6.27
CA GLY A 23 -14.22 1.92 -5.54
C GLY A 23 -14.55 1.96 -4.04
N LEU A 24 -14.57 3.15 -3.46
CA LEU A 24 -14.87 3.35 -2.04
C LEU A 24 -16.35 3.12 -1.72
N ILE A 25 -17.27 3.61 -2.56
CA ILE A 25 -18.71 3.42 -2.40
C ILE A 25 -19.08 1.94 -2.54
N PHE A 26 -18.47 1.24 -3.49
CA PHE A 26 -18.77 -0.15 -3.81
C PHE A 26 -17.77 -1.15 -3.22
N LEU A 27 -17.08 -0.75 -2.15
CA LEU A 27 -16.09 -1.57 -1.44
C LEU A 27 -16.65 -2.96 -1.13
N GLY A 28 -15.98 -4.01 -1.59
CA GLY A 28 -16.40 -5.39 -1.32
C GLY A 28 -17.78 -5.75 -1.89
N SER A 29 -18.30 -5.03 -2.88
CA SER A 29 -19.58 -5.39 -3.52
C SER A 29 -19.47 -6.56 -4.50
N PHE A 30 -18.28 -6.80 -5.08
CA PHE A 30 -18.08 -7.71 -6.21
C PHE A 30 -19.05 -7.45 -7.38
N SER A 31 -19.39 -6.20 -7.65
CA SER A 31 -20.29 -5.84 -8.76
C SER A 31 -19.67 -6.15 -10.12
N ILE A 32 -20.16 -7.20 -10.78
CA ILE A 32 -19.73 -7.61 -12.13
C ILE A 32 -20.03 -6.52 -13.15
N PHE A 33 -21.13 -5.78 -12.96
CA PHE A 33 -21.47 -4.63 -13.80
C PHE A 33 -20.40 -3.55 -13.74
N LEU A 34 -20.00 -3.12 -12.54
CA LEU A 34 -18.94 -2.14 -12.38
C LEU A 34 -17.59 -2.66 -12.86
N LEU A 35 -17.28 -3.93 -12.59
CA LEU A 35 -16.06 -4.56 -13.09
C LEU A 35 -15.96 -4.47 -14.62
N LYS A 36 -17.03 -4.80 -15.35
CA LYS A 36 -17.05 -4.72 -16.81
C LYS A 36 -16.82 -3.29 -17.29
N ILE A 37 -17.53 -2.32 -16.71
CA ILE A 37 -17.42 -0.90 -17.08
C ILE A 37 -16.03 -0.34 -16.79
N LEU A 38 -15.49 -0.58 -15.60
CA LEU A 38 -14.17 -0.09 -15.23
C LEU A 38 -13.09 -0.75 -16.09
N SER A 39 -13.23 -2.04 -16.39
CA SER A 39 -12.29 -2.74 -17.30
C SER A 39 -12.31 -2.16 -18.71
N THR A 40 -13.50 -1.84 -19.26
CA THR A 40 -13.59 -1.18 -20.58
C THR A 40 -12.94 0.20 -20.55
N LEU A 41 -13.16 0.98 -19.49
CA LEU A 41 -12.60 2.33 -19.38
C LEU A 41 -11.08 2.35 -19.26
N ILE A 42 -10.45 1.30 -18.68
CA ILE A 42 -8.99 1.20 -18.61
C ILE A 42 -8.38 1.18 -20.03
N HIS A 43 -9.01 0.48 -20.97
CA HIS A 43 -8.55 0.39 -22.35
C HIS A 43 -8.91 1.62 -23.19
N GLU A 44 -10.01 2.31 -22.87
CA GLU A 44 -10.46 3.49 -23.62
C GLU A 44 -9.68 4.76 -23.25
N THR A 45 -9.13 4.86 -22.03
CA THR A 45 -8.44 6.06 -21.57
C THR A 45 -6.94 6.00 -21.86
N GLU A 46 -6.40 7.09 -22.38
CA GLU A 46 -4.95 7.27 -22.59
C GLU A 46 -4.24 7.85 -21.35
N HIS A 47 -5.00 8.31 -20.36
CA HIS A 47 -4.43 8.96 -19.17
C HIS A 47 -4.05 7.93 -18.10
N GLU A 48 -2.75 7.68 -17.95
CA GLU A 48 -2.19 6.73 -16.96
C GLU A 48 -2.70 6.97 -15.53
N LYS A 49 -2.90 8.23 -15.11
CA LYS A 49 -3.43 8.55 -13.78
C LYS A 49 -4.88 8.07 -13.60
N ILE A 50 -5.71 8.15 -14.64
CA ILE A 50 -7.08 7.62 -14.63
C ILE A 50 -7.04 6.09 -14.63
N GLN A 51 -6.18 5.47 -15.45
CA GLN A 51 -5.99 4.01 -15.43
C GLN A 51 -5.61 3.53 -14.02
N LYS A 52 -4.68 4.22 -13.35
CA LYS A 52 -4.26 3.90 -11.97
C LYS A 52 -5.41 3.98 -10.97
N THR A 53 -6.30 4.99 -11.04
CA THR A 53 -7.46 5.04 -10.13
C THR A 53 -8.55 4.04 -10.48
N LEU A 54 -8.77 3.75 -11.76
CA LEU A 54 -9.66 2.66 -12.19
C LEU A 54 -9.19 1.31 -11.66
N VAL A 55 -7.88 1.04 -11.74
CA VAL A 55 -7.26 -0.17 -11.20
C VAL A 55 -7.45 -0.28 -9.68
N LEU A 56 -7.27 0.82 -8.93
CA LEU A 56 -7.57 0.87 -7.50
C LEU A 56 -9.05 0.61 -7.22
N SER A 57 -9.93 1.21 -8.02
CA SER A 57 -11.38 1.04 -7.94
C SER A 57 -11.79 -0.42 -8.08
N ILE A 58 -11.28 -1.08 -9.12
CA ILE A 58 -11.50 -2.52 -9.34
C ILE A 58 -11.01 -3.31 -8.13
N ALA A 59 -9.80 -3.06 -7.63
CA ALA A 59 -9.25 -3.78 -6.49
C ALA A 59 -10.14 -3.64 -5.23
N LEU A 60 -10.71 -2.46 -4.98
CA LEU A 60 -11.62 -2.21 -3.85
C LEU A 60 -12.92 -3.03 -3.95
N LEU A 61 -13.43 -3.29 -5.16
CA LEU A 61 -14.61 -4.18 -5.35
C LEU A 61 -14.36 -5.61 -4.81
N PHE A 62 -13.10 -6.04 -4.77
CA PHE A 62 -12.68 -7.38 -4.35
C PHE A 62 -12.27 -7.48 -2.88
N TYR A 63 -12.40 -6.40 -2.09
CA TYR A 63 -12.03 -6.45 -0.68
C TYR A 63 -12.76 -7.59 0.05
N LYS A 64 -11.98 -8.48 0.69
CA LYS A 64 -12.44 -9.73 1.35
C LYS A 64 -13.17 -10.75 0.44
N LYS A 65 -13.07 -10.64 -0.90
CA LYS A 65 -13.70 -11.55 -1.88
C LYS A 65 -12.73 -12.63 -2.39
N LYS A 66 -12.15 -13.37 -1.44
CA LYS A 66 -11.11 -14.42 -1.59
C LYS A 66 -11.14 -15.17 -2.93
N GLU A 67 -11.88 -16.27 -3.04
CA GLU A 67 -11.88 -17.15 -4.22
C GLU A 67 -12.49 -16.48 -5.45
N GLN A 68 -13.47 -15.60 -5.25
CA GLN A 68 -14.10 -14.80 -6.31
C GLN A 68 -13.09 -13.93 -7.08
N SER A 69 -11.93 -13.61 -6.48
CA SER A 69 -10.84 -12.89 -7.14
C SER A 69 -10.04 -13.72 -8.14
N GLU A 70 -10.07 -15.06 -8.10
CA GLU A 70 -9.12 -15.91 -8.83
C GLU A 70 -9.28 -15.79 -10.36
N MET A 71 -10.53 -15.74 -10.84
CA MET A 71 -10.80 -15.63 -12.28
C MET A 71 -10.28 -14.31 -12.84
N ILE A 72 -10.55 -13.19 -12.16
CA ILE A 72 -10.14 -11.86 -12.62
C ILE A 72 -8.64 -11.65 -12.44
N PHE A 73 -8.06 -12.15 -11.35
CA PHE A 73 -6.61 -12.20 -11.17
C PHE A 73 -5.93 -12.87 -12.36
N SER A 74 -6.37 -14.09 -12.70
CA SER A 74 -5.77 -14.88 -13.78
C SER A 74 -5.94 -14.22 -15.14
N LYS A 75 -7.09 -13.57 -15.38
CA LYS A 75 -7.33 -12.82 -16.61
C LYS A 75 -6.37 -11.64 -16.74
N PHE A 76 -6.34 -10.76 -15.74
CA PHE A 76 -5.51 -9.55 -15.78
C PHE A 76 -4.01 -9.84 -15.75
N PHE A 77 -3.59 -10.90 -15.06
CA PHE A 77 -2.17 -11.25 -14.97
C PHE A 77 -1.59 -11.79 -16.28
N ARG A 78 -2.42 -12.32 -17.19
CA ARG A 78 -1.99 -12.79 -18.53
C ARG A 78 -1.79 -11.65 -19.53
N GLU A 79 -2.25 -10.45 -19.20
CA GLU A 79 -2.15 -9.30 -20.09
C GLU A 79 -0.70 -8.83 -20.23
N LYS A 80 -0.37 -8.35 -21.44
CA LYS A 80 0.95 -7.76 -21.73
C LYS A 80 1.14 -6.40 -21.02
N ASP A 81 0.04 -5.69 -20.76
CA ASP A 81 0.05 -4.40 -20.09
C ASP A 81 0.42 -4.55 -18.59
N PRO A 82 1.52 -3.92 -18.13
CA PRO A 82 1.90 -3.93 -16.71
C PRO A 82 0.84 -3.32 -15.78
N ILE A 83 -0.02 -2.41 -16.25
CA ILE A 83 -1.07 -1.78 -15.43
C ILE A 83 -2.15 -2.79 -15.05
N LEU A 84 -2.53 -3.67 -15.99
CA LEU A 84 -3.47 -4.76 -15.72
C LEU A 84 -2.85 -5.82 -14.82
N ARG A 85 -1.58 -6.18 -15.05
CA ARG A 85 -0.87 -7.08 -14.12
C ARG A 85 -0.75 -6.48 -12.72
N TYR A 86 -0.47 -5.18 -12.60
CA TYR A 86 -0.49 -4.45 -11.33
C TYR A 86 -1.86 -4.53 -10.66
N SER A 87 -2.94 -4.31 -11.42
CA SER A 87 -4.32 -4.47 -10.95
C SER A 87 -4.59 -5.85 -10.38
N SER A 88 -4.12 -6.91 -11.06
CA SER A 88 -4.26 -8.28 -10.57
C SER A 88 -3.64 -8.45 -9.16
N ILE A 89 -2.45 -7.87 -8.92
CA ILE A 89 -1.79 -7.93 -7.61
C ILE A 89 -2.63 -7.22 -6.55
N LEU A 90 -3.16 -6.03 -6.85
CA LEU A 90 -3.98 -5.27 -5.91
C LEU A 90 -5.30 -5.98 -5.58
N ILE A 91 -5.97 -6.54 -6.59
CA ILE A 91 -7.18 -7.35 -6.44
C ILE A 91 -6.90 -8.52 -5.48
N LYS A 92 -5.82 -9.27 -5.73
CA LYS A 92 -5.46 -10.42 -4.89
C LYS A 92 -5.07 -9.99 -3.48
N THR A 93 -4.37 -8.87 -3.36
CA THR A 93 -3.97 -8.27 -2.07
C THR A 93 -5.18 -7.95 -1.21
N LEU A 94 -6.17 -7.23 -1.73
CA LEU A 94 -7.37 -6.85 -0.98
C LEU A 94 -8.33 -8.02 -0.74
N ALA A 95 -8.42 -8.96 -1.69
CA ALA A 95 -9.24 -10.16 -1.53
C ALA A 95 -8.77 -11.06 -0.38
N TYR A 96 -7.45 -11.09 -0.12
CA TYR A 96 -6.82 -11.92 0.91
C TYR A 96 -6.23 -11.11 2.07
N ALA A 97 -6.59 -9.82 2.20
CA ALA A 97 -6.13 -8.99 3.30
C ALA A 97 -6.40 -9.66 4.65
N GLU A 98 -5.41 -9.68 5.53
CA GLU A 98 -5.42 -10.27 6.88
C GLU A 98 -5.59 -11.79 6.98
N THR A 99 -5.78 -12.49 5.87
CA THR A 99 -6.02 -13.94 5.88
C THR A 99 -4.81 -14.74 6.34
N GLY A 100 -3.59 -14.25 6.12
CA GLY A 100 -2.36 -14.99 6.35
C GLY A 100 -2.17 -16.19 5.40
N ASN A 101 -2.77 -16.15 4.21
CA ASN A 101 -2.71 -17.27 3.27
C ASN A 101 -1.33 -17.36 2.57
N PHE A 102 -0.55 -18.38 2.93
CA PHE A 102 0.76 -18.65 2.34
C PHE A 102 0.73 -19.10 0.87
N GLN A 103 -0.39 -19.63 0.37
CA GLN A 103 -0.52 -19.97 -1.05
C GLN A 103 -0.42 -18.70 -1.91
N ILE A 104 -0.98 -17.59 -1.43
CA ILE A 104 -0.90 -16.30 -2.13
C ILE A 104 0.52 -15.74 -2.04
N VAL A 105 1.19 -15.89 -0.89
CA VAL A 105 2.61 -15.51 -0.76
C VAL A 105 3.47 -16.28 -1.75
N ARG A 106 3.29 -17.61 -1.87
CA ARG A 106 4.00 -18.43 -2.86
C ARG A 106 3.74 -17.95 -4.29
N LYS A 107 2.50 -17.55 -4.62
CA LYS A 107 2.18 -16.94 -5.93
C LYS A 107 2.95 -15.64 -6.12
N PHE A 108 2.90 -14.71 -5.17
CA PHE A 108 3.62 -13.43 -5.24
C PHE A 108 5.14 -13.60 -5.33
N LEU A 109 5.72 -14.57 -4.61
CA LEU A 109 7.15 -14.91 -4.71
C LEU A 109 7.55 -15.33 -6.12
N LYS A 110 6.72 -16.13 -6.81
CA LYS A 110 6.96 -16.50 -8.22
C LYS A 110 6.93 -15.26 -9.13
N ILE A 111 5.97 -14.36 -8.91
CA ILE A 111 5.84 -13.11 -9.68
C ILE A 111 7.06 -12.21 -9.52
N LEU A 112 7.64 -12.13 -8.31
CA LEU A 112 8.86 -11.36 -8.07
C LEU A 112 10.04 -11.83 -8.94
N ALA A 113 10.14 -13.13 -9.18
CA ALA A 113 11.17 -13.72 -10.03
C ALA A 113 10.87 -13.54 -11.52
N SER A 114 9.60 -13.67 -11.94
CA SER A 114 9.25 -13.78 -13.37
C SER A 114 8.78 -12.49 -14.05
N ASP A 115 8.15 -11.56 -13.34
CA ASP A 115 7.60 -10.35 -13.98
C ASP A 115 8.72 -9.38 -14.39
N SER A 116 8.52 -8.59 -15.43
CA SER A 116 9.47 -7.56 -15.87
C SER A 116 9.21 -6.20 -15.20
N SER A 117 7.99 -5.94 -14.73
CA SER A 117 7.59 -4.64 -14.19
C SER A 117 7.97 -4.48 -12.72
N ASN A 118 8.73 -3.43 -12.43
CA ASN A 118 9.08 -3.04 -11.07
C ASN A 118 7.86 -2.63 -10.23
N GLU A 119 6.82 -2.06 -10.85
CA GLU A 119 5.59 -1.71 -10.14
C GLU A 119 4.84 -2.97 -9.68
N VAL A 120 4.74 -3.99 -10.53
CA VAL A 120 4.13 -5.30 -10.19
C VAL A 120 4.92 -5.98 -9.07
N LYS A 121 6.25 -5.95 -9.14
CA LYS A 121 7.12 -6.52 -8.08
C LYS A 121 6.94 -5.78 -6.75
N LYS A 122 7.02 -4.46 -6.77
CA LYS A 122 6.78 -3.60 -5.60
C LYS A 122 5.42 -3.90 -4.96
N ALA A 123 4.36 -3.93 -5.78
CA ALA A 123 3.01 -4.22 -5.33
C ALA A 123 2.89 -5.59 -4.66
N SER A 124 3.58 -6.59 -5.20
CA SER A 124 3.55 -7.96 -4.70
C SER A 124 4.14 -8.05 -3.28
N VAL A 125 5.27 -7.38 -3.03
CA VAL A 125 5.89 -7.36 -1.69
C VAL A 125 5.01 -6.63 -0.68
N ILE A 126 4.46 -5.48 -1.07
CA ILE A 126 3.51 -4.72 -0.22
C ILE A 126 2.26 -5.55 0.05
N GLY A 127 1.78 -6.29 -0.96
CA GLY A 127 0.63 -7.16 -0.85
C GLY A 127 0.81 -8.29 0.17
N ILE A 128 2.01 -8.86 0.27
CA ILE A 128 2.36 -9.79 1.37
C ILE A 128 2.12 -9.12 2.73
N GLY A 129 2.51 -7.84 2.85
CA GLY A 129 2.28 -7.02 4.04
C GLY A 129 0.82 -6.94 4.48
N PHE A 130 -0.08 -6.71 3.52
CA PHE A 130 -1.54 -6.68 3.75
C PHE A 130 -2.13 -8.05 4.07
N ILE A 131 -1.67 -9.12 3.40
CA ILE A 131 -2.15 -10.48 3.66
C ILE A 131 -1.78 -10.90 5.09
N PHE A 132 -0.61 -10.49 5.59
CA PHE A 132 -0.09 -10.74 6.93
C PHE A 132 -0.20 -9.54 7.87
N TYR A 133 -1.20 -8.69 7.68
CA TYR A 133 -1.44 -7.52 8.53
C TYR A 133 -1.49 -7.90 10.02
N SER A 134 -0.71 -7.19 10.86
CA SER A 134 -0.51 -7.48 12.30
C SER A 134 0.01 -8.89 12.66
N LYS A 135 0.64 -9.60 11.71
CA LYS A 135 1.20 -10.97 11.82
C LYS A 135 2.69 -11.06 11.42
N PHE A 136 3.49 -10.03 11.74
CA PHE A 136 4.92 -9.96 11.35
C PHE A 136 5.75 -11.19 11.74
N GLU A 137 5.55 -11.76 12.93
CA GLU A 137 6.34 -12.92 13.40
C GLU A 137 6.30 -14.11 12.42
N ILE A 138 5.18 -14.29 11.73
CA ILE A 138 4.97 -15.41 10.82
C ILE A 138 5.74 -15.21 9.50
N ILE A 139 5.91 -13.96 9.07
CA ILE A 139 6.43 -13.59 7.74
C ILE A 139 7.83 -12.96 7.78
N LYS A 140 8.37 -12.69 8.98
CA LYS A 140 9.64 -11.96 9.18
C LYS A 140 10.83 -12.51 8.40
N LYS A 141 10.95 -13.84 8.29
CA LYS A 141 12.04 -14.49 7.54
C LYS A 141 12.00 -14.11 6.05
N ILE A 142 10.81 -14.00 5.48
CA ILE A 142 10.62 -13.63 4.06
C ILE A 142 11.06 -12.17 3.84
N PHE A 143 10.62 -11.24 4.69
CA PHE A 143 11.05 -9.84 4.57
C PHE A 143 12.55 -9.66 4.81
N LYS A 144 13.15 -10.40 5.75
CA LYS A 144 14.60 -10.37 5.99
C LYS A 144 15.41 -10.86 4.77
N GLN A 145 14.90 -11.82 4.01
CA GLN A 145 15.55 -12.24 2.76
C GLN A 145 15.37 -11.19 1.66
N MET A 146 14.17 -10.63 1.53
CA MET A 146 13.86 -9.63 0.50
C MET A 146 14.54 -8.28 0.72
N SER A 147 14.88 -7.91 1.97
CA SER A 147 15.59 -6.66 2.26
C SER A 147 16.98 -6.60 1.63
N CYS A 148 17.58 -7.75 1.31
CA CYS A 148 18.87 -7.84 0.65
C CYS A 148 18.76 -8.02 -0.87
N ASN A 149 17.55 -7.91 -1.44
CA ASN A 149 17.36 -8.09 -2.88
C ASN A 149 18.04 -6.97 -3.68
N TYR A 150 18.64 -7.30 -4.82
CA TYR A 150 19.31 -6.33 -5.69
C TYR A 150 18.36 -5.25 -6.24
N ASN A 151 17.08 -5.60 -6.46
CA ASN A 151 16.08 -4.67 -7.00
C ASN A 151 15.59 -3.70 -5.91
N PRO A 152 15.82 -2.38 -6.04
CA PRO A 152 15.43 -1.41 -5.03
C PRO A 152 13.91 -1.27 -4.87
N PHE A 153 13.10 -1.58 -5.88
CA PHE A 153 11.65 -1.57 -5.78
C PHE A 153 11.11 -2.68 -4.87
N ILE A 154 11.80 -3.83 -4.84
CA ILE A 154 11.50 -4.90 -3.89
C ILE A 154 11.85 -4.42 -2.48
N ARG A 155 13.04 -3.85 -2.27
CA ARG A 155 13.45 -3.31 -0.95
C ARG A 155 12.53 -2.20 -0.46
N TYR A 156 12.09 -1.29 -1.34
CA TYR A 156 11.04 -0.31 -1.05
C TYR A 156 9.74 -0.98 -0.59
N GLY A 157 9.30 -2.02 -1.30
CA GLY A 157 8.11 -2.78 -0.94
C GLY A 157 8.26 -3.48 0.42
N VAL A 158 9.46 -3.94 0.76
CA VAL A 158 9.77 -4.54 2.07
C VAL A 158 9.54 -3.55 3.19
N CYS A 159 9.94 -2.27 3.03
CA CYS A 159 9.74 -1.25 4.06
C CYS A 159 8.27 -1.15 4.48
N PHE A 160 7.37 -0.94 3.51
CA PHE A 160 5.94 -0.85 3.79
C PHE A 160 5.34 -2.20 4.18
N GLY A 161 5.81 -3.31 3.60
CA GLY A 161 5.40 -4.66 3.96
C GLY A 161 5.63 -4.96 5.45
N ILE A 162 6.80 -4.58 5.98
CA ILE A 162 7.13 -4.70 7.42
C ILE A 162 6.18 -3.84 8.24
N ALA A 163 6.01 -2.56 7.92
CA ALA A 163 5.16 -1.65 8.70
C ALA A 163 3.70 -2.16 8.78
N LEU A 164 3.14 -2.62 7.66
CA LEU A 164 1.81 -3.21 7.59
C LEU A 164 1.70 -4.52 8.40
N SER A 165 2.67 -5.42 8.26
CA SER A 165 2.67 -6.69 8.98
C SER A 165 2.91 -6.54 10.48
N VAL A 166 3.61 -5.49 10.90
CA VAL A 166 3.77 -5.13 12.32
C VAL A 166 2.45 -4.59 12.87
N GLY A 167 1.74 -3.77 12.11
CA GLY A 167 0.35 -3.37 12.38
C GLY A 167 0.15 -2.77 13.77
N GLY A 168 1.05 -1.88 14.20
CA GLY A 168 0.97 -1.19 15.49
C GLY A 168 1.42 -2.00 16.71
N LYS A 169 2.03 -3.17 16.51
CA LYS A 169 2.70 -3.93 17.58
C LYS A 169 4.17 -3.56 17.68
N LYS A 170 4.81 -3.91 18.79
CA LYS A 170 6.25 -3.71 18.99
C LYS A 170 7.00 -4.94 18.51
N HIS A 171 7.76 -4.81 17.42
CA HIS A 171 8.64 -5.86 16.91
C HIS A 171 10.04 -5.29 16.71
N LYS A 172 10.95 -5.62 17.63
CA LYS A 172 12.36 -5.15 17.60
C LYS A 172 13.05 -5.52 16.29
N GLU A 173 12.92 -6.77 15.85
CA GLU A 173 13.51 -7.25 14.60
C GLU A 173 13.06 -6.43 13.36
N GLY A 174 11.77 -6.07 13.29
CA GLY A 174 11.24 -5.26 12.19
C GLY A 174 11.78 -3.83 12.19
N ILE A 175 11.89 -3.23 13.38
CA ILE A 175 12.47 -1.89 13.56
C ILE A 175 13.95 -1.88 13.18
N GLU A 176 14.72 -2.88 13.62
CA GLU A 176 16.13 -3.02 13.28
C GLU A 176 16.36 -3.19 11.78
N LEU A 177 15.52 -4.02 11.13
CA LEU A 177 15.59 -4.21 9.69
C LEU A 177 15.29 -2.91 8.93
N LEU A 178 14.27 -2.15 9.37
CA LEU A 178 13.97 -0.85 8.79
C LEU A 178 15.08 0.17 9.04
N LYS A 179 15.69 0.20 10.23
CA LYS A 179 16.86 1.06 10.51
C LYS A 179 18.00 0.77 9.53
N LYS A 180 18.32 -0.49 9.25
CA LYS A 180 19.33 -0.86 8.24
C LYS A 180 18.96 -0.33 6.85
N LEU A 181 17.68 -0.41 6.46
CA LEU A 181 17.19 0.11 5.17
C LEU A 181 17.20 1.66 5.10
N THR A 182 17.39 2.37 6.20
CA THR A 182 17.62 3.83 6.15
C THR A 182 19.00 4.22 5.62
N GLU A 183 19.92 3.27 5.56
CA GLU A 183 21.27 3.43 5.01
C GLU A 183 21.38 2.84 3.59
N ASP A 184 20.26 2.44 2.98
CA ASP A 184 20.24 1.88 1.61
C ASP A 184 20.90 2.85 0.62
N PRO A 185 21.66 2.37 -0.39
CA PRO A 185 22.25 3.25 -1.39
C PRO A 185 21.20 4.07 -2.16
N VAL A 186 19.97 3.55 -2.31
CA VAL A 186 18.90 4.18 -3.06
C VAL A 186 18.03 5.06 -2.17
N ASP A 187 17.91 6.32 -2.54
CA ASP A 187 17.22 7.38 -1.79
C ASP A 187 15.74 7.11 -1.51
N PHE A 188 15.03 6.51 -2.46
CA PHE A 188 13.64 6.20 -2.28
C PHE A 188 13.37 5.02 -1.36
N VAL A 189 14.31 4.08 -1.27
CA VAL A 189 14.27 3.00 -0.28
C VAL A 189 14.48 3.58 1.12
N ARG A 190 15.47 4.48 1.27
CA ARG A 190 15.68 5.21 2.54
C ARG A 190 14.44 5.98 2.97
N SER A 191 13.81 6.70 2.04
CA SER A 191 12.58 7.45 2.29
C SER A 191 11.44 6.55 2.76
N ALA A 192 11.23 5.41 2.10
CA ALA A 192 10.26 4.41 2.53
C ALA A 192 10.57 3.82 3.91
N ALA A 193 11.85 3.57 4.21
CA ALA A 193 12.27 3.08 5.51
C ALA A 193 11.94 4.08 6.63
N PHE A 194 12.24 5.37 6.43
CA PHE A 194 11.88 6.43 7.38
C PHE A 194 10.37 6.58 7.57
N MET A 195 9.59 6.56 6.49
CA MET A 195 8.13 6.59 6.57
C MET A 195 7.57 5.37 7.31
N SER A 196 8.11 4.18 7.01
CA SER A 196 7.68 2.91 7.61
C SER A 196 8.01 2.84 9.11
N LEU A 197 9.16 3.37 9.53
CA LEU A 197 9.49 3.53 10.94
C LEU A 197 8.46 4.39 11.67
N GLY A 198 8.05 5.52 11.07
CA GLY A 198 7.00 6.35 11.65
C GLY A 198 5.64 5.67 11.68
N LEU A 199 5.29 4.98 10.59
CA LEU A 199 4.01 4.28 10.42
C LEU A 199 3.80 3.18 11.47
N ILE A 200 4.86 2.48 11.90
CA ILE A 200 4.77 1.48 12.99
C ILE A 200 4.18 2.11 14.25
N PHE A 201 4.58 3.33 14.61
CA PHE A 201 4.14 4.02 15.83
C PHE A 201 2.93 4.96 15.62
N PHE A 202 2.32 4.94 14.45
CA PHE A 202 1.18 5.78 14.14
C PHE A 202 0.02 5.52 15.10
N GLN A 203 -0.55 6.58 15.69
CA GLN A 203 -1.63 6.51 16.69
C GLN A 203 -1.28 5.72 17.97
N GLN A 204 -0.01 5.43 18.23
CA GLN A 204 0.42 4.79 19.47
C GLN A 204 0.70 5.81 20.57
N LYS A 205 0.41 5.41 21.82
CA LYS A 205 0.82 6.15 23.02
C LYS A 205 2.34 6.25 23.11
N ASP A 206 2.82 7.24 23.85
CA ASP A 206 4.25 7.44 24.04
C ASP A 206 4.88 6.24 24.76
N SER A 207 6.04 5.84 24.24
CA SER A 207 6.84 4.76 24.78
C SER A 207 8.31 5.05 24.54
N TYR A 208 9.18 4.37 25.29
CA TYR A 208 10.63 4.53 25.17
C TYR A 208 11.11 4.36 23.71
N GLU A 209 10.72 3.27 23.07
CA GLU A 209 11.08 2.97 21.67
C GLU A 209 10.57 4.04 20.69
N LYS A 210 9.34 4.52 20.88
CA LYS A 210 8.78 5.62 20.07
C LYS A 210 9.65 6.87 20.19
N ASN A 211 10.08 7.21 21.41
CA ASN A 211 10.94 8.35 21.67
C ASN A 211 12.36 8.17 21.10
N GLU A 212 12.91 6.96 21.10
CA GLU A 212 14.18 6.66 20.43
C GLU A 212 14.08 6.85 18.91
N ILE A 213 13.05 6.30 18.27
CA ILE A 213 12.86 6.47 16.82
C ILE A 213 12.60 7.93 16.48
N LYS A 214 11.83 8.66 17.31
CA LYS A 214 11.64 10.11 17.17
C LYS A 214 12.96 10.88 17.21
N LYS A 215 13.85 10.56 18.16
CA LYS A 215 15.20 11.16 18.24
C LYS A 215 16.02 10.79 16.99
N PHE A 216 15.99 9.52 16.57
CA PHE A 216 16.69 9.04 15.39
C PHE A 216 16.26 9.78 14.11
N LEU A 217 14.95 9.98 13.89
CA LEU A 217 14.44 10.76 12.76
C LEU A 217 14.90 12.23 12.82
N ARG A 218 14.84 12.86 14.01
CA ARG A 218 15.30 14.25 14.19
C ARG A 218 16.79 14.41 13.89
N LEU A 219 17.63 13.46 14.29
CA LEU A 219 19.07 13.49 14.00
C LEU A 219 19.33 13.40 12.49
N ASN A 220 18.65 12.47 11.80
CA ASN A 220 18.76 12.32 10.36
C ASN A 220 18.25 13.57 9.61
N LEU A 221 17.19 14.21 10.09
CA LEU A 221 16.68 15.45 9.47
C LEU A 221 17.70 16.60 9.52
N LYS A 222 18.45 16.71 10.63
CA LYS A 222 19.49 17.75 10.82
C LYS A 222 20.75 17.51 9.98
N ASN A 223 20.99 16.28 9.53
CA ASN A 223 22.15 15.97 8.70
C ASN A 223 22.04 16.67 7.34
N LYS A 224 23.00 17.55 7.03
CA LYS A 224 23.03 18.35 5.80
C LYS A 224 23.15 17.48 4.53
N ASN A 225 23.82 16.33 4.63
CA ASN A 225 24.11 15.44 3.50
C ASN A 225 22.92 14.55 3.09
N THR A 226 21.77 14.65 3.76
CA THR A 226 20.59 13.87 3.39
C THR A 226 19.99 14.38 2.08
N CYS A 227 19.69 13.47 1.14
CA CYS A 227 19.03 13.85 -0.10
C CYS A 227 17.56 14.26 0.14
N ASN A 228 17.00 15.06 -0.78
CA ASN A 228 15.65 15.61 -0.67
C ASN A 228 14.58 14.52 -0.53
N PHE A 229 14.72 13.42 -1.26
CA PHE A 229 13.76 12.32 -1.21
C PHE A 229 13.76 11.60 0.16
N SER A 230 14.94 11.42 0.78
CA SER A 230 15.04 10.91 2.15
C SER A 230 14.48 11.91 3.16
N ARG A 231 14.73 13.22 3.00
CA ARG A 231 14.14 14.27 3.86
C ARG A 231 12.62 14.24 3.85
N PHE A 232 12.01 14.08 2.68
CA PHE A 232 10.56 13.92 2.55
C PHE A 232 10.05 12.74 3.40
N GLY A 233 10.70 11.58 3.30
CA GLY A 233 10.33 10.41 4.09
C GLY A 233 10.53 10.59 5.59
N ILE A 234 11.59 11.30 6.01
CA ILE A 234 11.84 11.65 7.42
C ILE A 234 10.72 12.55 7.96
N ILE A 235 10.31 13.59 7.21
CA ILE A 235 9.27 14.53 7.64
C ILE A 235 7.92 13.82 7.80
N ILE A 236 7.56 12.96 6.86
CA ILE A 236 6.32 12.17 6.94
C ILE A 236 6.39 11.17 8.08
N GLY A 237 7.48 10.41 8.20
CA GLY A 237 7.68 9.47 9.29
C GLY A 237 7.62 10.16 10.66
N PHE A 238 8.22 11.35 10.78
CA PHE A 238 8.19 12.16 11.99
C PHE A 238 6.76 12.62 12.32
N SER A 239 6.00 13.06 11.31
CA SER A 239 4.59 13.41 11.44
C SER A 239 3.74 12.24 11.96
N PHE A 240 3.98 11.02 11.47
CA PHE A 240 3.27 9.83 11.95
C PHE A 240 3.55 9.50 13.42
N ILE A 241 4.79 9.70 13.88
CA ILE A 241 5.15 9.48 15.29
C ILE A 241 4.50 10.53 16.19
N GLU A 242 4.50 11.79 15.79
CA GLU A 242 3.89 12.88 16.57
C GLU A 242 2.36 12.80 16.57
N PHE A 243 1.76 12.14 15.57
CA PHE A 243 0.32 12.00 15.48
C PHE A 243 -0.23 11.06 16.57
N LEU A 244 -0.58 11.67 17.71
CA LEU A 244 -1.43 11.08 18.74
C LEU A 244 -2.88 11.27 18.28
N GLY A 245 -3.44 10.26 17.62
CA GLY A 245 -4.82 10.32 17.14
C GLY A 245 -5.76 10.76 18.27
N LYS A 246 -6.52 11.84 18.04
CA LYS A 246 -7.65 12.18 18.92
C LYS A 246 -8.55 10.95 18.95
N LYS A 247 -8.86 10.42 20.14
CA LYS A 247 -9.93 9.42 20.27
C LYS A 247 -11.19 10.07 19.67
N LYS A 248 -11.56 9.71 18.44
CA LYS A 248 -12.87 10.10 17.89
C LYS A 248 -13.89 9.50 18.86
N LYS A 249 -14.55 10.34 19.66
CA LYS A 249 -15.73 9.99 20.47
C LYS A 249 -16.96 9.75 19.58
N PHE A 250 -16.79 9.23 18.38
CA PHE A 250 -17.90 8.81 17.51
C PHE A 250 -18.01 7.30 17.63
N HIS A 251 -18.68 6.86 18.71
CA HIS A 251 -19.13 5.49 18.86
C HIS A 251 -20.30 5.24 17.88
N ASN A 252 -19.99 4.98 16.61
CA ASN A 252 -20.83 4.09 15.82
C ASN A 252 -20.24 2.69 15.97
N LYS A 253 -20.90 1.84 16.78
CA LYS A 253 -20.45 0.50 17.16
C LYS A 253 -20.38 -0.51 16.00
N ASN A 254 -20.72 -0.11 14.77
CA ASN A 254 -20.92 -1.05 13.65
C ASN A 254 -19.87 -0.96 12.54
N ILE A 255 -18.97 0.03 12.53
CA ILE A 255 -17.89 0.09 11.53
C ILE A 255 -16.61 -0.48 12.14
N ASN A 256 -16.09 -1.54 11.52
CA ASN A 256 -14.84 -2.15 11.94
C ASN A 256 -13.69 -1.16 11.73
N SER A 257 -13.23 -0.50 12.80
CA SER A 257 -12.06 0.39 12.80
C SER A 257 -10.80 -0.20 12.15
N LYS A 258 -10.72 -1.52 12.00
CA LYS A 258 -9.63 -2.22 11.33
C LYS A 258 -9.75 -2.18 9.81
N GLU A 259 -10.97 -2.25 9.28
CA GLU A 259 -11.25 -2.19 7.86
C GLU A 259 -10.86 -0.83 7.27
N GLU A 260 -11.32 0.25 7.91
CA GLU A 260 -10.97 1.62 7.55
C GLU A 260 -9.45 1.82 7.52
N LYS A 261 -8.74 1.29 8.54
CA LYS A 261 -7.26 1.35 8.60
C LYS A 261 -6.58 0.62 7.45
N ILE A 262 -7.09 -0.56 7.05
CA ILE A 262 -6.51 -1.32 5.93
C ILE A 262 -6.74 -0.58 4.61
N ILE A 263 -7.96 -0.07 4.38
CA ILE A 263 -8.28 0.68 3.16
C ILE A 263 -7.51 2.01 3.12
N GLY A 264 -7.42 2.71 4.25
CA GLY A 264 -6.63 3.92 4.41
C GLY A 264 -5.15 3.69 4.12
N ALA A 265 -4.57 2.62 4.68
CA ALA A 265 -3.19 2.23 4.38
C ALA A 265 -3.00 1.81 2.91
N PHE A 266 -3.97 1.11 2.32
CA PHE A 266 -3.94 0.67 0.91
C PHE A 266 -3.90 1.86 -0.05
N LEU A 267 -4.74 2.88 0.20
CA LEU A 267 -4.74 4.11 -0.58
C LEU A 267 -3.51 4.97 -0.29
N PHE A 268 -3.10 5.10 0.97
CA PHE A 268 -1.90 5.84 1.37
C PHE A 268 -0.65 5.38 0.61
N ILE A 269 -0.46 4.08 0.41
CA ILE A 269 0.72 3.54 -0.29
C ILE A 269 0.80 4.01 -1.75
N GLN A 270 -0.32 4.43 -2.34
CA GLN A 270 -0.37 4.98 -3.69
C GLN A 270 0.20 6.41 -3.79
N HIS A 271 0.65 7.00 -2.68
CA HIS A 271 1.29 8.33 -2.65
C HIS A 271 2.49 8.45 -3.60
N TRP A 272 3.16 7.33 -3.89
CA TRP A 272 4.23 7.28 -4.89
C TRP A 272 3.76 7.76 -6.26
N SER A 273 2.55 7.37 -6.66
CA SER A 273 1.94 7.73 -7.94
C SER A 273 1.32 9.12 -7.89
N TRP A 274 0.72 9.50 -6.75
CA TRP A 274 0.10 10.81 -6.59
C TRP A 274 0.06 11.24 -5.11
N LEU A 275 0.75 12.32 -4.77
CA LEU A 275 0.89 12.83 -3.39
C LEU A 275 -0.44 13.04 -2.63
N PRO A 276 -1.56 13.46 -3.26
CA PRO A 276 -2.85 13.57 -2.58
C PRO A 276 -3.40 12.27 -1.98
N PHE A 277 -2.76 11.12 -2.19
CA PHE A 277 -3.06 9.89 -1.46
C PHE A 277 -2.56 9.87 0.00
N LEU A 278 -1.61 10.73 0.38
CA LEU A 278 -1.05 10.76 1.74
C LEU A 278 -2.11 10.87 2.86
N PRO A 279 -3.14 11.74 2.77
CA PRO A 279 -4.11 11.93 3.85
C PRO A 279 -5.01 10.71 4.11
N PHE A 280 -5.11 9.75 3.18
CA PHE A 280 -5.96 8.56 3.35
C PHE A 280 -5.52 7.67 4.52
N ILE A 281 -4.30 7.82 5.02
CA ILE A 281 -3.85 7.13 6.24
C ILE A 281 -4.65 7.53 7.50
N LEU A 282 -5.41 8.64 7.43
CA LEU A 282 -6.24 9.15 8.52
C LEU A 282 -7.68 8.63 8.52
N LEU A 283 -8.06 7.79 7.55
CA LEU A 283 -9.32 7.04 7.59
C LEU A 283 -9.36 6.19 8.87
#